data_AF-A0A0D2JL44-F1
#
_entry.id   AF-A0A0D2JL44-F1
#
_cell.length_a   1.000
_cell.length_b   1.000
_cell.length_c   1.000
_cell.angle_alpha   90.00
_cell.angle_beta   90.00
_cell.angle_gamma   90.00
#
_symmetry.space_group_name_H-M   'P 1'
#
loop_
_entity.id
_entity.type
_entity.pdbx_description
1 polymer ?
#
loop_
_entity_poly.entity_id
_entity_poly.type
_entity_poly.pdbx_seq_one_letter_code
_entity_poly.pdbx_strand_id
1 'polypeptide(L)'
;MLIEKLMSGLWMGDNARRILLTFARKTQLFGSKARPRAAASRLEPPCHGCCLHPVPAKLEDPEAFTTAHLSMIESDATPLRSNVSRVLKDALGVTDLCCETLYMVQSVCRLVVRRSARMAAIALVAILRLQGWLDAPRRIVVAVDGGVFLKYYNWRVFLDQYMRETFAHHGKDARHLAQLVEFRPQADGSCIGAAVLAAAAVAGDA
;
A
#
# COMPACT_ATOMS: atom_id res chain seq x y z
N MET A 1 7.55 -1.65 -17.53
CA MET A 1 6.71 -0.64 -16.84
C MET A 1 5.51 -1.20 -16.05
N LEU A 2 4.96 -2.38 -16.36
CA LEU A 2 3.77 -2.89 -15.63
C LEU A 2 4.04 -3.16 -14.13
N ILE A 3 5.17 -3.79 -13.80
CA ILE A 3 5.53 -4.14 -12.41
C ILE A 3 5.64 -2.89 -11.54
N GLU A 4 6.34 -1.86 -12.03
CA GLU A 4 6.51 -0.60 -11.30
C GLU A 4 5.16 0.05 -10.94
N LYS A 5 4.20 0.10 -11.88
CA LYS A 5 2.86 0.65 -11.63
C LYS A 5 2.06 -0.12 -10.58
N LEU A 6 2.43 -1.37 -10.32
CA LEU A 6 1.77 -2.21 -9.32
C LEU A 6 2.36 -2.04 -7.91
N MET A 7 3.63 -1.64 -7.79
CA MET A 7 4.35 -1.57 -6.52
C MET A 7 4.76 -0.15 -6.08
N SER A 8 5.00 0.77 -7.01
CA SER A 8 5.57 2.09 -6.72
C SER A 8 4.61 2.99 -5.93
N GLY A 9 5.18 3.78 -5.01
CA GLY A 9 4.48 4.80 -4.24
C GLY A 9 3.92 5.94 -5.06
N LEU A 10 4.35 6.12 -6.31
CA LEU A 10 3.71 7.07 -7.22
C LEU A 10 2.30 6.61 -7.62
N TRP A 11 2.09 5.29 -7.75
CA TRP A 11 0.87 4.73 -8.34
C TRP A 11 -0.08 4.11 -7.33
N MET A 12 0.36 3.73 -6.13
CA MET A 12 -0.52 3.07 -5.14
C MET A 12 -1.74 3.93 -4.78
N GLY A 13 -1.56 5.24 -4.64
CA GLY A 13 -2.68 6.16 -4.40
C GLY A 13 -3.71 6.15 -5.53
N ASP A 14 -3.28 6.29 -6.79
CA ASP A 14 -4.18 6.25 -7.95
C ASP A 14 -4.84 4.87 -8.14
N ASN A 15 -4.14 3.77 -7.83
CA ASN A 15 -4.73 2.43 -7.82
C ASN A 15 -5.91 2.36 -6.84
N ALA A 16 -5.73 2.84 -5.61
CA ALA A 16 -6.80 2.87 -4.61
C ALA A 16 -7.95 3.77 -5.06
N ARG A 17 -7.64 4.97 -5.57
CA ARG A 17 -8.63 5.91 -6.11
C ARG A 17 -9.50 5.26 -7.19
N ARG A 18 -8.92 4.58 -8.17
CA ARG A 18 -9.66 3.94 -9.26
C ARG A 18 -10.60 2.84 -8.76
N ILE A 19 -10.15 2.06 -7.78
CA ILE A 19 -11.00 1.03 -7.14
C ILE A 19 -12.16 1.72 -6.41
N LEU A 20 -11.88 2.74 -5.61
CA LEU A 20 -12.90 3.50 -4.88
C LEU A 20 -13.89 4.20 -5.81
N LEU A 21 -13.43 4.80 -6.92
CA LEU A 21 -14.30 5.41 -7.92
C LEU A 21 -15.22 4.37 -8.57
N THR A 22 -14.69 3.17 -8.85
CA THR A 22 -15.48 2.06 -9.40
C THR A 22 -16.54 1.59 -8.40
N PHE A 23 -16.18 1.46 -7.12
CA PHE A 23 -17.12 1.11 -6.05
C PHE A 23 -18.16 2.21 -5.85
N ALA A 24 -17.76 3.47 -5.82
CA ALA A 24 -18.65 4.61 -5.71
C ALA A 24 -19.74 4.60 -6.81
N ARG A 25 -19.35 4.32 -8.06
CA ARG A 25 -20.29 4.26 -9.20
C ARG A 25 -21.15 3.01 -9.24
N LYS A 26 -20.61 1.84 -8.87
CA LYS A 26 -21.31 0.56 -9.00
C LYS A 26 -22.11 0.14 -7.77
N THR A 27 -21.71 0.57 -6.58
CA THR A 27 -22.28 0.09 -5.31
C THR A 27 -22.80 1.21 -4.43
N GLN A 28 -22.83 2.46 -4.93
CA GLN A 28 -23.20 3.64 -4.14
C GLN A 28 -22.43 3.74 -2.81
N LEU A 29 -21.12 3.43 -2.83
CA LEU A 29 -20.27 3.40 -1.62
C LEU A 29 -20.38 4.68 -0.77
N PHE A 30 -20.53 5.85 -1.40
CA PHE A 30 -20.69 7.13 -0.71
C PHE A 30 -22.16 7.58 -0.61
N GLY A 31 -23.08 6.86 -1.23
CA GLY A 31 -24.51 7.20 -1.29
C GLY A 31 -25.08 7.39 -2.69
N SER A 32 -26.38 7.70 -2.71
CA SER A 32 -27.12 8.15 -3.89
C SER A 32 -27.58 9.60 -3.72
N LYS A 33 -27.77 10.33 -4.82
CA LYS A 33 -28.40 11.66 -4.78
C LYS A 33 -29.86 11.51 -4.34
N ALA A 34 -30.16 12.04 -3.15
CA ALA A 34 -31.46 12.33 -2.57
C ALA A 34 -32.35 11.16 -2.09
N ARG A 35 -32.72 11.23 -0.80
CA ARG A 35 -34.09 10.91 -0.36
C ARG A 35 -34.80 12.26 -0.10
N PRO A 36 -35.99 12.52 -0.67
CA PRO A 36 -36.84 13.62 -0.20
C PRO A 36 -37.14 13.38 1.28
N ARG A 37 -37.04 14.43 2.09
CA ARG A 37 -37.17 14.41 3.56
C ARG A 37 -38.63 14.24 4.00
N ALA A 38 -39.35 13.28 3.43
CA ALA A 38 -40.72 12.92 3.78
C ALA A 38 -40.83 11.38 3.83
N ALA A 39 -41.47 10.86 4.90
CA ALA A 39 -41.64 9.44 5.25
C ALA A 39 -40.50 8.80 6.09
N ALA A 40 -40.14 9.42 7.21
CA ALA A 40 -39.64 8.67 8.36
C ALA A 40 -40.85 8.06 9.09
N SER A 41 -41.31 6.90 8.63
CA SER A 41 -42.01 5.96 9.52
C SER A 41 -41.37 4.58 9.34
N ARG A 42 -41.20 3.91 10.48
CA ARG A 42 -40.77 2.53 10.73
C ARG A 42 -39.29 2.31 11.08
N LEU A 43 -39.17 1.63 12.21
CA LEU A 43 -38.00 1.02 12.84
C LEU A 43 -37.26 0.11 11.86
N GLU A 44 -36.10 0.54 11.37
CA GLU A 44 -35.04 -0.33 10.84
C GLU A 44 -33.70 0.25 11.35
N PRO A 45 -32.74 -0.57 11.81
CA PRO A 45 -31.45 -0.07 12.26
C PRO A 45 -30.71 0.60 11.09
N PRO A 46 -30.22 1.85 11.25
CA PRO A 46 -29.73 2.65 10.14
C PRO A 46 -28.28 2.27 9.81
N CYS A 47 -28.08 1.36 8.86
CA CYS A 47 -26.76 1.16 8.25
C CYS A 47 -26.80 0.88 6.74
N HIS A 48 -27.96 0.54 6.17
CA HIS A 48 -28.14 0.42 4.72
C HIS A 48 -28.71 1.75 4.17
N GLY A 49 -27.84 2.68 3.78
CA GLY A 49 -28.23 3.94 3.13
C GLY A 49 -27.98 5.24 3.91
N CYS A 50 -27.13 5.23 4.94
CA CYS A 50 -26.82 6.42 5.75
C CYS A 50 -25.95 7.46 5.04
N CYS A 51 -25.13 7.05 4.07
CA CYS A 51 -24.33 7.99 3.31
C CYS A 51 -25.18 8.51 2.15
N LEU A 52 -25.41 9.82 2.10
CA LEU A 52 -26.17 10.52 1.03
C LEU A 52 -25.24 11.38 0.16
N HIS A 53 -23.95 11.04 0.10
CA HIS A 53 -23.02 11.80 -0.73
C HIS A 53 -23.11 11.31 -2.18
N PRO A 54 -23.20 12.24 -3.15
CA PRO A 54 -22.88 11.89 -4.54
C PRO A 54 -21.44 11.39 -4.61
N VAL A 55 -21.10 10.68 -5.70
CA VAL A 55 -19.71 10.30 -5.99
C VAL A 55 -18.82 11.56 -5.85
N PRO A 56 -17.81 11.55 -4.97
CA PRO A 56 -16.96 12.72 -4.76
C PRO A 56 -16.25 13.10 -6.05
N ALA A 57 -16.41 14.35 -6.51
CA ALA A 57 -15.83 14.81 -7.77
C ALA A 57 -14.30 14.61 -7.79
N LYS A 58 -13.64 14.86 -6.66
CA LYS A 58 -12.20 14.64 -6.49
C LYS A 58 -11.75 13.18 -6.68
N LEU A 59 -12.65 12.19 -6.60
CA LEU A 59 -12.27 10.82 -6.96
C LEU A 59 -12.08 10.64 -8.46
N GLU A 60 -12.56 11.55 -9.30
CA GLU A 60 -12.34 11.51 -10.75
C GLU A 60 -10.94 12.02 -11.11
N ASP A 61 -10.43 12.97 -10.33
CA ASP A 61 -9.12 13.59 -10.50
C ASP A 61 -7.99 12.56 -10.28
N PRO A 62 -7.12 12.33 -11.29
CA PRO A 62 -5.89 11.59 -11.09
C PRO A 62 -5.09 12.16 -9.92
N GLU A 63 -4.39 11.30 -9.19
CA GLU A 63 -3.49 11.71 -8.09
C GLU A 63 -4.16 12.35 -6.85
N ALA A 64 -5.50 12.48 -6.82
CA ALA A 64 -6.23 12.95 -5.64
C ALA A 64 -6.00 12.09 -4.38
N PHE A 65 -5.50 10.87 -4.57
CA PHE A 65 -5.05 9.99 -3.50
C PHE A 65 -3.56 9.75 -3.65
N THR A 66 -2.82 10.03 -2.57
CA THR A 66 -1.36 9.82 -2.50
C THR A 66 -1.02 8.62 -1.63
N THR A 67 0.20 8.11 -1.74
CA THR A 67 0.67 7.04 -0.84
C THR A 67 0.70 7.49 0.63
N ALA A 68 0.84 8.78 0.91
CA ALA A 68 0.71 9.31 2.27
C ALA A 68 -0.73 9.15 2.81
N HIS A 69 -1.76 9.40 1.98
CA HIS A 69 -3.15 9.13 2.34
C HIS A 69 -3.36 7.64 2.65
N LEU A 70 -2.83 6.74 1.83
CA LEU A 70 -2.88 5.29 2.07
C LEU A 70 -2.24 4.94 3.41
N SER A 71 -1.05 5.48 3.70
CA SER A 71 -0.35 5.24 4.96
C SER A 71 -1.20 5.63 6.16
N MET A 72 -1.82 6.80 6.15
CA MET A 72 -2.69 7.25 7.24
C MET A 72 -3.96 6.41 7.37
N ILE A 73 -4.61 6.06 6.26
CA ILE A 73 -5.86 5.28 6.25
C ILE A 73 -5.61 3.84 6.73
N GLU A 74 -4.58 3.18 6.20
CA GLU A 74 -4.31 1.78 6.47
C GLU A 74 -3.85 1.55 7.92
N SER A 75 -3.11 2.50 8.48
CA SER A 75 -2.63 2.45 9.87
C SER A 75 -3.67 2.87 10.91
N ASP A 76 -4.86 3.32 10.50
CA ASP A 76 -5.89 3.75 11.43
C ASP A 76 -6.44 2.59 12.28
N ALA A 77 -6.05 2.55 13.54
CA ALA A 77 -6.53 1.57 14.52
C ALA A 77 -7.66 2.12 15.41
N THR A 78 -8.19 3.32 15.12
CA THR A 78 -9.25 3.90 15.94
C THR A 78 -10.57 3.13 15.76
N PRO A 79 -11.37 2.93 16.82
CA PRO A 79 -12.60 2.12 16.73
C PRO A 79 -13.60 2.60 15.68
N LEU A 80 -13.65 3.93 15.48
CA LEU A 80 -14.56 4.60 14.53
C LEU A 80 -13.88 5.06 13.25
N ARG A 81 -12.62 4.67 13.01
CA ARG A 81 -11.85 5.05 11.80
C ARG A 81 -11.79 6.57 11.58
N SER A 82 -11.52 7.30 12.66
CA SER A 82 -11.52 8.76 12.65
C SER A 82 -10.42 9.35 11.77
N ASN A 83 -9.27 8.68 11.63
CA ASN A 83 -8.24 9.12 10.68
C ASN A 83 -8.68 8.87 9.24
N VAL A 84 -9.35 7.75 8.96
CA VAL A 84 -9.93 7.51 7.62
C VAL A 84 -10.92 8.63 7.28
N SER A 85 -11.84 8.95 8.19
CA SER A 85 -12.80 10.03 8.01
C SER A 85 -12.12 11.38 7.75
N ARG A 86 -11.09 11.73 8.55
CA ARG A 86 -10.30 12.94 8.37
C ARG A 86 -9.62 13.00 7.00
N VAL A 87 -8.93 11.94 6.59
CA VAL A 87 -8.26 11.91 5.28
C VAL A 87 -9.26 12.03 4.13
N LEU A 88 -10.43 11.39 4.23
CA LEU A 88 -11.47 11.51 3.22
C LEU A 88 -12.08 12.91 3.16
N LYS A 89 -12.25 13.58 4.30
CA LYS A 89 -12.66 14.98 4.37
C LYS A 89 -11.64 15.89 3.69
N ASP A 90 -10.37 15.77 4.04
CA ASP A 90 -9.32 16.66 3.55
C ASP A 90 -9.03 16.41 2.06
N ALA A 91 -8.89 15.14 1.66
CA ALA A 91 -8.54 14.77 0.30
C ALA A 91 -9.74 14.83 -0.66
N LEU A 92 -10.94 14.43 -0.24
CA LEU A 92 -12.10 14.25 -1.13
C LEU A 92 -13.30 15.15 -0.80
N GLY A 93 -13.28 15.88 0.31
CA GLY A 93 -14.37 16.79 0.69
C GLY A 93 -15.63 16.08 1.19
N VAL A 94 -15.53 14.82 1.62
CA VAL A 94 -16.68 14.06 2.17
C VAL A 94 -16.66 14.01 3.69
N THR A 95 -17.82 14.17 4.30
CA THR A 95 -18.03 14.10 5.75
C THR A 95 -19.13 13.09 6.07
N ASP A 96 -19.44 12.91 7.35
CA ASP A 96 -20.66 12.19 7.81
C ASP A 96 -20.85 10.77 7.23
N LEU A 97 -19.73 10.08 6.96
CA LEU A 97 -19.71 8.72 6.44
C LEU A 97 -19.97 7.71 7.56
N CYS A 98 -20.75 6.67 7.26
CA CYS A 98 -20.97 5.56 8.18
C CYS A 98 -19.72 4.67 8.33
N CYS A 99 -19.68 3.91 9.42
CA CYS A 99 -18.53 3.06 9.77
C CYS A 99 -18.23 2.01 8.69
N GLU A 100 -19.24 1.48 8.02
CA GLU A 100 -19.12 0.51 6.93
C GLU A 100 -18.38 1.12 5.74
N THR A 101 -18.70 2.35 5.35
CA THR A 101 -18.03 3.06 4.25
C THR A 101 -16.56 3.32 4.59
N LEU A 102 -16.28 3.78 5.81
CA LEU A 102 -14.91 3.99 6.30
C LEU A 102 -14.12 2.68 6.32
N TYR A 103 -14.75 1.57 6.74
CA TYR A 103 -14.12 0.26 6.72
C TYR A 103 -13.81 -0.23 5.30
N MET A 104 -14.73 -0.03 4.36
CA MET A 104 -14.53 -0.40 2.96
C MET A 104 -13.39 0.40 2.34
N VAL A 105 -13.32 1.71 2.59
CA VAL A 105 -12.20 2.54 2.14
C VAL A 105 -10.87 2.05 2.72
N GLN A 106 -10.84 1.77 4.02
CA GLN A 106 -9.64 1.25 4.68
C GLN A 106 -9.21 -0.09 4.09
N SER A 107 -10.16 -0.98 3.83
CA SER A 107 -9.92 -2.31 3.27
C SER A 107 -9.34 -2.24 1.85
N VAL A 108 -9.86 -1.35 1.01
CA VAL A 108 -9.31 -1.10 -0.34
C VAL A 108 -7.88 -0.57 -0.27
N CYS A 109 -7.63 0.42 0.60
CA CYS A 109 -6.27 0.97 0.78
C CYS A 109 -5.29 -0.12 1.25
N ARG A 110 -5.68 -0.89 2.28
CA ARG A 110 -4.89 -2.01 2.78
C ARG A 110 -4.60 -3.05 1.70
N LEU A 111 -5.58 -3.38 0.86
CA LEU A 111 -5.43 -4.33 -0.25
C LEU A 111 -4.36 -3.87 -1.24
N VAL A 112 -4.38 -2.59 -1.65
CA VAL A 112 -3.40 -2.05 -2.61
C VAL A 112 -1.98 -2.09 -2.04
N VAL A 113 -1.83 -1.72 -0.76
CA VAL A 113 -0.53 -1.71 -0.06
C VAL A 113 0.00 -3.13 0.10
N ARG A 114 -0.85 -4.07 0.52
CA ARG A 114 -0.52 -5.49 0.63
C ARG A 114 -0.10 -6.09 -0.72
N ARG A 115 -0.80 -5.77 -1.81
CA ARG A 115 -0.44 -6.20 -3.16
C ARG A 115 0.97 -5.72 -3.53
N SER A 116 1.26 -4.43 -3.32
CA SER A 116 2.58 -3.85 -3.61
C SER A 116 3.70 -4.57 -2.84
N ALA A 117 3.54 -4.73 -1.52
CA ALA A 117 4.54 -5.39 -0.68
C ALA A 117 4.74 -6.87 -1.07
N ARG A 118 3.67 -7.59 -1.42
CA ARG A 118 3.76 -8.99 -1.86
C ARG A 118 4.54 -9.12 -3.17
N MET A 119 4.30 -8.23 -4.13
CA MET A 119 5.05 -8.22 -5.39
C MET A 119 6.52 -7.91 -5.17
N ALA A 120 6.84 -6.98 -4.27
CA ALA A 120 8.23 -6.68 -3.90
C ALA A 120 8.93 -7.89 -3.27
N ALA A 121 8.27 -8.59 -2.33
CA ALA A 121 8.80 -9.80 -1.73
C ALA A 121 9.09 -10.90 -2.77
N ILE A 122 8.14 -11.16 -3.67
CA ILE A 122 8.30 -12.16 -4.74
C ILE A 122 9.48 -11.78 -5.64
N ALA A 123 9.61 -10.51 -6.03
CA ALA A 123 10.72 -10.04 -6.86
C ALA A 123 12.08 -10.21 -6.17
N LEU A 124 12.17 -9.90 -4.87
CA LEU A 124 13.40 -10.09 -4.09
C LEU A 124 13.76 -11.58 -3.99
N VAL A 125 12.82 -12.44 -3.61
CA VAL A 125 13.09 -13.89 -3.51
C VAL A 125 13.45 -14.48 -4.87
N ALA A 126 12.85 -14.00 -5.97
CA ALA A 126 13.24 -14.41 -7.31
C ALA A 126 14.70 -14.07 -7.63
N ILE A 127 15.19 -12.88 -7.25
CA ILE A 127 16.61 -12.51 -7.40
C ILE A 127 17.49 -13.45 -6.56
N LEU A 128 17.14 -13.69 -5.29
CA LEU A 128 17.90 -14.60 -4.43
C LEU A 128 17.98 -16.01 -5.03
N ARG A 129 16.88 -16.50 -5.58
CA ARG A 129 16.84 -17.79 -6.27
C ARG A 129 17.78 -17.82 -7.48
N LEU A 130 17.76 -16.79 -8.31
CA LEU A 130 18.62 -16.70 -9.50
C LEU A 130 20.11 -16.67 -9.14
N GLN A 131 20.45 -16.17 -7.95
CA GLN A 131 21.82 -16.16 -7.41
C GLN A 131 22.23 -17.48 -6.75
N GLY A 132 21.39 -18.53 -6.82
CA GLY A 132 21.63 -19.81 -6.13
C GLY A 132 21.55 -19.72 -4.59
N TRP A 133 21.12 -18.57 -4.05
CA TRP A 133 21.12 -18.33 -2.60
C TRP A 133 20.19 -19.28 -1.85
N LEU A 134 19.08 -19.71 -2.47
CA LEU A 134 18.19 -20.67 -1.84
C LEU A 134 18.88 -22.01 -1.59
N ASP A 135 19.83 -22.43 -2.42
CA ASP A 135 20.50 -23.73 -2.32
C ASP A 135 21.70 -23.69 -1.37
N ALA A 136 22.29 -22.51 -1.18
CA ALA A 136 23.29 -22.25 -0.15
C ALA A 136 22.96 -20.96 0.64
N PRO A 137 21.96 -21.01 1.56
CA PRO A 137 21.54 -19.84 2.32
C PRO A 137 22.65 -19.29 3.19
N ARG A 138 22.82 -17.97 3.16
CA ARG A 138 23.79 -17.23 3.98
C ARG A 138 23.22 -15.89 4.37
N ARG A 139 23.73 -15.27 5.44
CA ARG A 139 23.29 -13.92 5.81
C ARG A 139 23.56 -12.94 4.65
N ILE A 140 22.55 -12.17 4.29
CA ILE A 140 22.62 -11.12 3.28
C ILE A 140 22.00 -9.83 3.81
N VAL A 141 22.52 -8.72 3.33
CA VAL A 141 21.98 -7.39 3.60
C VAL A 141 21.47 -6.81 2.30
N VAL A 142 20.20 -6.43 2.26
CA VAL A 142 19.57 -5.73 1.16
C VAL A 142 19.54 -4.25 1.53
N ALA A 143 20.39 -3.46 0.87
CA ALA A 143 20.33 -2.00 0.95
C ALA A 143 19.09 -1.50 0.20
N VAL A 144 18.26 -0.69 0.86
CA VAL A 144 16.99 -0.19 0.30
C VAL A 144 16.93 1.32 0.42
N ASP A 145 16.64 1.97 -0.70
CA ASP A 145 16.26 3.38 -0.77
C ASP A 145 14.84 3.50 -1.35
N GLY A 146 14.15 4.59 -1.03
CA GLY A 146 12.83 4.93 -1.54
C GLY A 146 11.81 5.26 -0.46
N GLY A 147 10.98 6.27 -0.74
CA GLY A 147 10.04 6.82 0.23
C GLY A 147 9.03 5.83 0.81
N VAL A 148 8.63 4.80 0.04
CA VAL A 148 7.73 3.74 0.54
C VAL A 148 8.40 2.95 1.65
N PHE A 149 9.60 2.41 1.38
CA PHE A 149 10.34 1.63 2.38
C PHE A 149 10.69 2.48 3.59
N LEU A 150 11.13 3.73 3.40
CA LEU A 150 11.59 4.58 4.50
C LEU A 150 10.44 5.07 5.40
N LYS A 151 9.33 5.53 4.79
CA LYS A 151 8.28 6.27 5.52
C LYS A 151 7.06 5.42 5.87
N TYR A 152 6.82 4.30 5.17
CA TYR A 152 5.61 3.50 5.35
C TYR A 152 5.89 2.23 6.18
N TYR A 153 5.75 2.34 7.51
CA TYR A 153 6.06 1.25 8.46
C TYR A 153 5.33 -0.07 8.14
N ASN A 154 4.00 -0.03 8.00
CA ASN A 154 3.21 -1.24 7.74
C ASN A 154 3.56 -1.90 6.39
N TRP A 155 4.00 -1.13 5.40
CA TRP A 155 4.49 -1.72 4.15
C TRP A 155 5.71 -2.61 4.39
N ARG A 156 6.64 -2.22 5.29
CA ARG A 156 7.78 -3.07 5.68
C ARG A 156 7.34 -4.32 6.43
N VAL A 157 6.35 -4.19 7.31
CA VAL A 157 5.76 -5.35 8.02
C VAL A 157 5.16 -6.34 7.02
N PHE A 158 4.41 -5.84 6.03
CA PHE A 158 3.86 -6.69 4.97
C PHE A 158 4.95 -7.30 4.09
N LEU A 159 6.01 -6.55 3.75
CA LEU A 159 7.15 -7.08 3.00
C LEU A 159 7.75 -8.29 3.73
N ASP A 160 8.09 -8.13 5.00
CA ASP A 160 8.67 -9.18 5.85
C ASP A 160 7.73 -10.40 5.99
N GLN A 161 6.43 -10.15 6.16
CA GLN A 161 5.41 -11.20 6.13
C GLN A 161 5.44 -11.98 4.80
N TYR A 162 5.44 -11.29 3.66
CA TYR A 162 5.38 -11.95 2.36
C TYR A 162 6.70 -12.60 1.94
N MET A 163 7.83 -12.13 2.46
CA MET A 163 9.11 -12.83 2.31
C MET A 163 9.01 -14.22 2.96
N ARG A 164 8.52 -14.30 4.20
CA ARG A 164 8.27 -15.58 4.90
C ARG A 164 7.30 -16.47 4.13
N GLU A 165 6.16 -15.94 3.69
CA GLU A 165 5.19 -16.70 2.90
C GLU A 165 5.82 -17.24 1.61
N THR A 166 6.61 -16.42 0.91
CA THR A 166 7.28 -16.84 -0.34
C THR A 166 8.33 -17.92 -0.08
N PHE A 167 9.13 -17.82 0.98
CA PHE A 167 10.07 -18.88 1.36
C PHE A 167 9.38 -20.19 1.75
N ALA A 168 8.22 -20.12 2.44
CA ALA A 168 7.45 -21.31 2.81
C ALA A 168 6.97 -22.10 1.58
N HIS A 169 6.61 -21.40 0.49
CA HIS A 169 6.23 -22.06 -0.77
C HIS A 169 7.38 -22.84 -1.43
N HIS A 170 8.63 -22.58 -1.06
CA HIS A 170 9.80 -23.32 -1.54
C HIS A 170 10.17 -24.55 -0.70
N GLY A 171 9.38 -24.88 0.34
CA GLY A 171 9.57 -26.10 1.16
C GLY A 171 10.78 -26.07 2.10
N LYS A 172 11.40 -24.89 2.26
CA LYS A 172 12.56 -24.67 3.14
C LYS A 172 12.09 -24.01 4.44
N ASP A 173 12.90 -24.07 5.52
CA ASP A 173 12.59 -23.41 6.80
C ASP A 173 12.47 -21.89 6.59
N ALA A 174 11.24 -21.43 6.35
CA ALA A 174 10.93 -20.05 6.01
C ALA A 174 11.31 -19.07 7.12
N ARG A 175 11.24 -19.51 8.38
CA ARG A 175 11.56 -18.67 9.52
C ARG A 175 13.07 -18.45 9.57
N HIS A 176 13.85 -19.51 9.41
CA HIS A 176 15.30 -19.42 9.34
C HIS A 176 15.76 -18.59 8.13
N LEU A 177 15.23 -18.86 6.94
CA LEU A 177 15.60 -18.11 5.72
C LEU A 177 15.29 -16.62 5.82
N ALA A 178 14.13 -16.24 6.37
CA ALA A 178 13.78 -14.84 6.55
C ALA A 178 14.74 -14.11 7.52
N GLN A 179 15.25 -14.78 8.56
CA GLN A 179 16.23 -14.20 9.49
C GLN A 179 17.61 -13.97 8.85
N LEU A 180 17.93 -14.68 7.76
CA LEU A 180 19.16 -14.46 7.01
C LEU A 180 19.10 -13.23 6.10
N VAL A 181 17.92 -12.66 5.85
CA VAL A 181 17.73 -11.48 4.99
C VAL A 181 17.49 -10.26 5.85
N GLU A 182 18.45 -9.33 5.85
CA GLU A 182 18.33 -8.08 6.59
C GLU A 182 18.14 -6.90 5.63
N PHE A 183 17.12 -6.07 5.86
CA PHE A 183 16.93 -4.84 5.09
C PHE A 183 17.57 -3.65 5.81
N ARG A 184 18.39 -2.88 5.09
CA ARG A 184 19.03 -1.67 5.62
C ARG A 184 18.65 -0.45 4.78
N PRO A 185 18.12 0.62 5.39
CA PRO A 185 18.01 1.91 4.72
C PRO A 185 19.37 2.35 4.19
N GLN A 186 19.42 2.79 2.94
CA GLN A 186 20.61 3.40 2.34
C GLN A 186 20.26 4.79 1.83
N ALA A 187 20.93 5.80 2.39
CA ALA A 187 20.85 7.16 1.88
C ALA A 187 21.89 7.38 0.78
N ASP A 188 21.57 8.27 -0.17
CA ASP A 188 22.50 8.79 -1.18
C ASP A 188 23.20 7.72 -2.02
N GLY A 189 22.50 6.61 -2.28
CA GLY A 189 23.01 5.49 -3.09
C GLY A 189 23.40 5.91 -4.51
N SER A 190 22.74 6.94 -5.07
CA SER A 190 23.07 7.50 -6.39
C SER A 190 24.43 8.20 -6.38
N CYS A 191 24.74 9.01 -5.37
CA CYS A 191 25.99 9.76 -5.28
C CYS A 191 27.16 8.87 -4.86
N ILE A 192 27.01 8.17 -3.73
CA ILE A 192 28.06 7.30 -3.19
C ILE A 192 28.33 6.13 -4.13
N GLY A 193 27.27 5.53 -4.70
CA GLY A 193 27.40 4.44 -5.66
C GLY A 193 28.14 4.87 -6.92
N ALA A 194 27.82 6.03 -7.49
CA ALA A 194 28.54 6.56 -8.65
C ALA A 194 30.02 6.82 -8.35
N ALA A 195 30.34 7.40 -7.18
CA ALA A 195 31.72 7.66 -6.78
C ALA A 195 32.53 6.37 -6.58
N VAL A 196 31.96 5.37 -5.91
CA VAL A 196 32.62 4.07 -5.68
C VAL A 196 32.82 3.32 -7.01
N LEU A 197 31.83 3.34 -7.91
CA LEU A 197 31.97 2.73 -9.24
C LEU A 197 33.06 3.42 -10.06
N ALA A 198 33.14 4.75 -10.04
CA ALA A 198 34.19 5.49 -10.73
C ALA A 198 35.59 5.15 -10.18
N ALA A 199 35.73 5.08 -8.85
CA ALA A 199 36.99 4.68 -8.22
C ALA A 199 37.40 3.24 -8.58
N ALA A 200 36.43 2.30 -8.57
CA ALA A 200 36.68 0.91 -8.93
C ALA A 200 37.08 0.73 -10.41
N ALA A 201 36.50 1.53 -11.32
CA ALA A 201 36.85 1.50 -12.74
C ALA A 201 38.31 1.91 -12.97
N VAL A 202 38.78 2.96 -12.28
CA VAL A 202 40.18 3.42 -12.40
C VAL A 202 41.16 2.43 -11.75
N ALA A 203 40.76 1.76 -10.68
CA ALA A 203 41.61 0.79 -9.98
C ALA A 203 41.75 -0.56 -10.73
N GLY A 204 40.84 -0.90 -11.64
CA GLY A 204 40.90 -2.13 -12.43
C GLY A 204 41.78 -2.04 -13.69
N ASP A 205 42.15 -0.82 -14.09
CA ASP A 205 43.04 -0.53 -15.23
C ASP A 205 44.52 -0.37 -14.82
N ALA A 206 44.84 -0.59 -13.53
CA ALA A 206 46.19 -0.53 -12.95
C ALA A 206 46.68 -1.92 -12.50
#